data_AF-A0A399YTP1-F1
#
_entry.id   AF-A0A399YTP1-F1
#
_cell.length_a   1.000
_cell.length_b   1.000
_cell.length_c   1.000
_cell.angle_alpha   90.00
_cell.angle_beta   90.00
_cell.angle_gamma   90.00
#
_symmetry.space_group_name_H-M   'P 1'
#
loop_
_entity.id
_entity.type
_entity.pdbx_description
1 polymer ?
#
loop_
_entity_poly.entity_id
_entity_poly.type
_entity_poly.pdbx_seq_one_letter_code
_entity_poly.pdbx_strand_id
1 'polypeptide(L)' 'NVILDCYFPGLANPREMGQLIRAQPGVVEHGLFLGMATEAVIAGARGVVVLER' A
#
# COMPACT_ATOMS: atom_id res chain seq x y z
N ASN A 1 11.28 15.70 4.66
CA ASN A 1 10.10 15.16 5.36
C ASN A 1 10.51 13.98 6.22
N VAL A 2 9.74 13.66 7.26
CA VAL A 2 9.93 12.47 8.09
C VAL A 2 9.03 11.33 7.59
N ILE A 3 9.35 10.10 7.98
CA ILE A 3 8.50 8.92 7.74
C ILE A 3 8.01 8.42 9.08
N LEU A 4 6.70 8.14 9.16
CA LEU A 4 6.08 7.51 10.31
C LEU A 4 5.56 6.14 9.91
N ASP A 5 6.09 5.09 10.56
CA ASP A 5 5.62 3.72 10.38
C ASP A 5 4.38 3.47 11.26
N CYS A 6 3.21 3.67 10.67
CA CYS A 6 1.92 3.43 11.34
C CYS A 6 1.51 1.95 11.21
N TYR A 7 1.57 1.19 12.30
CA TYR A 7 1.05 -0.18 12.33
C TYR A 7 -0.46 -0.21 12.55
N PHE A 8 -1.16 -0.97 11.70
CA PHE A 8 -2.57 -1.32 11.86
C PHE A 8 -2.70 -2.86 11.83
N PRO A 9 -3.52 -3.48 12.69
CA PRO A 9 -3.75 -4.93 12.65
C PRO A 9 -4.31 -5.41 11.29
N GLY A 10 -4.99 -4.53 10.56
CA GLY A 10 -5.50 -4.74 9.21
C GLY A 10 -6.20 -3.48 8.71
N LEU A 11 -6.44 -3.39 7.40
CA LEU A 11 -7.16 -2.28 6.77
C LEU A 11 -8.37 -2.83 6.02
N ALA A 12 -9.57 -2.69 6.61
CA ALA A 12 -10.82 -3.16 5.99
C ALA A 12 -11.12 -2.45 4.66
N ASN A 13 -10.84 -1.15 4.59
CA ASN A 13 -10.99 -0.34 3.38
C ASN A 13 -9.73 0.53 3.15
N PRO A 14 -8.70 0.01 2.44
CA PRO A 14 -7.47 0.74 2.20
C PRO A 14 -7.67 2.06 1.44
N ARG A 15 -8.67 2.13 0.55
CA ARG A 15 -8.94 3.33 -0.26
C ARG A 15 -9.42 4.49 0.60
N GLU A 16 -10.39 4.23 1.47
CA GLU A 16 -10.90 5.20 2.42
C GLU A 16 -9.82 5.61 3.44
N MET A 17 -9.05 4.63 3.97
CA MET A 17 -7.94 4.92 4.88
C MET A 17 -6.90 5.85 4.25
N GLY A 18 -6.50 5.60 3.00
CA GLY A 18 -5.57 6.47 2.28
C GLY A 18 -6.09 7.90 2.13
N GLN A 19 -7.38 8.06 1.81
CA GLN A 19 -8.03 9.38 1.74
C GLN A 19 -7.99 10.12 3.09
N LEU A 20 -8.31 9.42 4.18
CA LEU A 20 -8.30 9.99 5.53
C LEU A 20 -6.90 10.41 5.99
N ILE A 21 -5.87 9.60 5.71
CA ILE A 21 -4.47 9.92 6.02
C ILE A 21 -4.02 11.15 5.22
N ARG A 22 -4.28 11.17 3.90
CA ARG A 22 -3.91 12.29 3.03
C ARG A 22 -4.58 13.60 3.44
N ALA A 23 -5.78 13.55 4.01
CA ALA A 23 -6.51 14.74 4.45
C ALA A 23 -5.90 15.41 5.70
N GLN A 24 -4.97 14.76 6.41
CA GLN A 24 -4.38 15.32 7.62
C GLN A 24 -3.36 16.43 7.30
N PRO A 25 -3.47 17.62 7.90
CA PRO A 25 -2.46 18.67 7.75
C PRO A 25 -1.06 18.17 8.13
N GLY A 26 -0.07 18.48 7.30
CA GLY A 26 1.31 18.04 7.50
C GLY A 26 1.63 16.64 6.96
N VAL A 27 0.62 15.86 6.55
CA VAL A 27 0.85 14.65 5.75
C VAL A 27 1.19 15.05 4.32
N VAL A 28 2.35 14.60 3.87
CA VAL A 28 2.81 14.82 2.50
C VAL A 28 2.29 13.72 1.58
N GLU A 29 2.37 12.46 2.03
CA GLU A 29 1.89 11.28 1.30
C GLU A 29 1.77 10.06 2.24
N HIS A 30 1.21 8.94 1.74
CA HIS A 30 1.12 7.66 2.43
C HIS A 30 1.65 6.48 1.58
N GLY A 31 1.98 5.36 2.23
CA GLY A 31 2.52 4.17 1.57
C GLY A 31 1.51 3.25 0.84
N LEU A 32 0.24 3.63 0.68
CA LEU A 32 -0.77 2.80 0.02
C LEU A 32 -0.77 2.99 -1.51
N PHE A 33 -0.27 1.98 -2.25
CA PHE A 33 -0.21 1.96 -3.72
C PHE A 33 -1.42 1.24 -4.34
N LEU A 34 -2.60 1.87 -4.28
CA LEU A 34 -3.87 1.23 -4.64
C LEU A 34 -4.20 1.37 -6.13
N GLY A 35 -4.38 0.24 -6.82
CA GLY A 35 -4.78 0.21 -8.25
C GLY A 35 -3.69 0.66 -9.22
N MET A 36 -2.44 0.73 -8.75
CA MET A 36 -1.29 1.18 -9.55
C MET A 36 -0.51 0.01 -10.16
N ALA A 37 -0.40 -1.11 -9.46
CA ALA A 37 0.28 -2.29 -9.97
C ALA A 37 -0.54 -2.96 -11.09
N THR A 38 0.11 -3.22 -12.23
CA THR A 38 -0.44 -4.00 -13.34
C THR A 38 -0.06 -5.48 -13.23
N GLU A 39 1.08 -5.75 -12.61
CA GLU A 39 1.65 -7.08 -12.44
C GLU A 39 2.37 -7.20 -11.08
N ALA A 40 2.41 -8.40 -10.51
CA ALA A 40 3.19 -8.73 -9.33
C ALA A 40 4.01 -10.01 -9.58
N VAL A 41 5.33 -9.86 -9.62
CA VAL A 41 6.28 -10.97 -9.76
C VAL A 41 6.72 -11.45 -8.37
N ILE A 42 6.35 -12.67 -8.02
CA ILE A 42 6.53 -13.25 -6.68
C ILE A 42 7.53 -14.40 -6.75
N ALA A 43 8.70 -14.22 -6.13
CA ALA A 43 9.70 -15.28 -5.98
C ALA A 43 9.41 -16.10 -4.70
N GLY A 44 9.27 -17.42 -4.85
CA GLY A 44 9.09 -18.34 -3.74
C GLY A 44 9.96 -19.59 -3.87
N ALA A 45 9.94 -20.46 -2.84
CA ALA A 45 10.76 -21.66 -2.80
C ALA A 45 10.53 -22.65 -3.96
N ARG A 46 9.40 -22.53 -4.68
CA ARG A 46 9.03 -23.38 -5.83
C ARG A 46 9.27 -22.70 -7.18
N GLY A 47 9.86 -21.51 -7.21
CA GLY A 47 10.07 -20.71 -8.41
C GLY A 47 9.31 -19.38 -8.39
N VAL A 48 9.14 -18.79 -9.58
CA VAL A 48 8.52 -17.48 -9.76
C VAL A 48 7.06 -17.63 -10.21
N VAL A 49 6.17 -16.84 -9.62
CA VAL A 49 4.76 -16.69 -10.02
C VAL A 49 4.54 -15.24 -10.45
N VAL A 50 3.90 -15.03 -11.59
CA VAL A 50 3.48 -13.69 -12.05
C VAL A 50 1.96 -13.61 -11.92
N LEU A 51 1.48 -12.60 -11.20
CA LEU A 51 0.06 -12.25 -11.11
C LEU A 51 -0.17 -11.00 -11.97
N GLU A 52 -1.15 -11.05 -12.87
CA GLU A 52 -1.58 -9.92 -13.69
C GLU A 52 -2.95 -9.41 -13.20
N ARG A 53 -3.26 -8.14 -13.46
CA ARG A 53 -4.52 -7.51 -13.06
C ARG A 53 -5.72 -7.96 -13.92
#